data_AF-A0A7V8SV19-F1
#
_entry.id   AF-A0A7V8SV19-F1
#
_cell.length_a   1.000
_cell.length_b   1.000
_cell.length_c   1.000
_cell.angle_alpha   90.00
_cell.angle_beta   90.00
_cell.angle_gamma   90.00
#
_symmetry.space_group_name_H-M   'P 1'
#
loop_
_entity.id
_entity.type
_entity.pdbx_description
1 polymer ?
#
loop_
_entity_poly.entity_id
_entity_poly.type
_entity_poly.pdbx_seq_one_letter_code
_entity_poly.pdbx_strand_id
1 'polypeptide(L)'
;AASKSSSGWTDPLIGARYHRDLGNGFGLTAYGDVGGFGVGAHTDWQVLGTVDYTLSPSWNLHLGYRSLNFSITGSEGSFGFDVHLRGPFLAGTFRF
;
A
#
# COMPACT_ATOMS: atom_id res chain seq x y z
N ALA A 1 -28.35 -20.75 3.86
CA ALA A 1 -27.10 -20.07 4.25
C ALA A 1 -26.51 -19.46 2.99
N ALA A 2 -26.26 -18.15 2.94
CA ALA A 2 -25.62 -17.52 1.77
C ALA A 2 -24.14 -17.90 1.74
N SER A 3 -23.69 -18.56 0.66
CA SER A 3 -22.27 -18.79 0.41
C SER A 3 -21.58 -17.45 0.19
N LYS A 4 -20.72 -17.02 1.11
CA LYS A 4 -19.81 -15.89 0.90
C LYS A 4 -18.76 -16.35 -0.10
N SER A 5 -18.97 -16.09 -1.39
CA SER A 5 -17.92 -16.23 -2.39
C SER A 5 -16.90 -15.12 -2.13
N SER A 6 -15.71 -15.48 -1.64
CA SER A 6 -14.59 -14.54 -1.57
C SER A 6 -14.13 -14.25 -3.00
N SER A 7 -14.33 -13.03 -3.48
CA SER A 7 -13.69 -12.56 -4.70
C SER A 7 -12.30 -12.05 -4.32
N GLY A 8 -11.26 -12.62 -4.92
CA GLY A 8 -9.88 -12.21 -4.76
C GLY A 8 -9.22 -12.10 -6.12
N TRP A 9 -8.24 -11.22 -6.24
CA TRP A 9 -7.49 -11.03 -7.47
C TRP A 9 -5.99 -11.09 -7.17
N THR A 10 -5.22 -11.45 -8.17
CA THR A 10 -3.76 -11.51 -8.11
C THR A 10 -3.22 -10.81 -9.36
N ASP A 11 -2.38 -9.80 -9.18
CA ASP A 11 -1.80 -9.03 -10.27
C ASP A 11 -0.29 -8.88 -10.15
N PRO A 12 0.42 -8.80 -11.29
CA PRO A 12 1.77 -8.28 -11.30
C PRO A 12 1.76 -6.78 -10.99
N LEU A 13 2.76 -6.35 -10.22
CA LEU A 13 3.01 -4.93 -9.92
C LEU A 13 4.50 -4.62 -10.08
N ILE A 14 4.79 -3.36 -10.40
CA ILE A 14 6.13 -2.78 -10.40
C ILE A 14 6.10 -1.56 -9.49
N GLY A 15 7.08 -1.46 -8.60
CA GLY A 15 7.18 -0.36 -7.64
C GLY A 15 8.59 0.15 -7.47
N ALA A 16 8.68 1.36 -6.92
CA ALA A 16 9.92 1.99 -6.53
C ALA A 16 9.81 2.48 -5.08
N ARG A 17 10.93 2.35 -4.35
CA ARG A 17 11.07 2.87 -2.99
C ARG A 17 12.31 3.74 -2.91
N TYR A 18 12.14 4.91 -2.32
CA TYR A 18 13.24 5.78 -1.92
C TYR A 18 13.25 5.94 -0.40
N HIS A 19 14.43 5.86 0.20
CA HIS A 19 14.62 6.13 1.61
C HIS A 19 15.85 7.00 1.81
N ARG A 20 15.77 7.95 2.73
CA ARG A 20 16.87 8.83 3.09
C ARG A 20 16.91 9.08 4.59
N ASP A 21 18.06 8.81 5.19
CA ASP A 21 18.37 9.27 6.54
C ASP A 21 18.63 10.78 6.56
N LEU A 22 17.94 11.48 7.46
CA LEU A 22 18.12 12.92 7.67
C LEU A 22 19.04 13.25 8.84
N GLY A 23 19.37 12.25 9.67
CA GLY A 23 20.16 12.40 10.90
C GLY A 23 19.29 12.56 12.14
N ASN A 24 19.92 12.50 13.32
CA ASN A 24 19.24 12.59 14.63
C ASN A 24 18.08 11.60 14.82
N GLY A 25 18.20 10.41 14.21
CA GLY A 25 17.16 9.37 14.25
C GLY A 25 16.02 9.55 13.26
N PHE A 26 15.98 10.66 12.49
CA PHE A 26 14.95 10.90 11.49
C PHE A 26 15.30 10.32 10.12
N GLY A 27 14.28 9.80 9.43
CA GLY A 27 14.34 9.38 8.03
C GLY A 27 13.10 9.81 7.26
N LEU A 28 13.19 9.74 5.94
CA LEU A 28 12.06 9.90 5.04
C LEU A 28 11.97 8.68 4.12
N THR A 29 10.77 8.15 3.94
CA THR A 29 10.49 7.14 2.93
C THR A 29 9.44 7.66 1.96
N ALA A 30 9.66 7.43 0.67
CA ALA A 30 8.66 7.55 -0.37
C ALA A 30 8.55 6.23 -1.13
N TYR A 31 7.33 5.83 -1.44
CA TYR A 31 7.06 4.59 -2.18
C TYR A 31 5.90 4.79 -3.12
N GLY A 32 5.98 4.16 -4.29
CA GLY A 32 4.84 4.03 -5.17
C GLY A 32 4.95 2.81 -6.06
N ASP A 33 3.80 2.26 -6.44
CA ASP A 33 3.69 1.16 -7.37
C ASP A 33 2.49 1.31 -8.30
N VAL A 34 2.56 0.58 -9.40
CA VAL A 34 1.50 0.40 -10.39
C VAL A 34 1.43 -1.07 -10.79
N GLY A 35 0.22 -1.56 -10.98
CA GLY A 35 -0.12 -2.95 -11.27
C GLY A 35 -1.51 -3.06 -11.90
N GLY A 36 -2.04 -4.28 -11.97
CA GLY A 36 -3.36 -4.51 -12.58
C GLY A 36 -3.32 -4.45 -14.11
N PHE A 37 -2.25 -4.97 -14.73
CA PHE A 37 -2.05 -5.01 -16.19
C PHE A 37 -3.04 -5.94 -16.93
N GLY A 38 -4.30 -6.03 -16.48
CA GLY A 38 -5.37 -6.84 -17.08
C GLY A 38 -5.41 -8.30 -16.63
N VAL A 39 -4.68 -8.68 -15.58
CA VAL A 39 -4.62 -10.08 -15.07
C VAL A 39 -5.69 -10.31 -13.97
N GLY A 40 -6.06 -9.27 -13.22
CA GLY A 40 -7.06 -9.27 -12.16
C GLY A 40 -7.78 -7.93 -12.06
N ALA A 41 -7.14 -6.92 -11.49
CA ALA A 41 -7.57 -5.52 -11.51
C ALA A 41 -7.30 -4.89 -12.89
N HIS A 42 -8.09 -3.89 -13.29
CA HIS A 42 -7.84 -3.10 -14.50
C HIS A 42 -6.84 -1.97 -14.26
N THR A 43 -6.76 -1.50 -13.01
CA THR A 43 -5.83 -0.48 -12.55
C THR A 43 -5.64 -0.70 -11.06
N ASP A 44 -4.41 -0.87 -10.63
CA ASP A 44 -4.00 -0.95 -9.22
C ASP A 44 -2.77 -0.05 -9.06
N TRP A 45 -2.85 0.98 -8.22
CA TRP A 45 -1.70 1.83 -7.93
C TRP A 45 -1.74 2.31 -6.49
N GLN A 46 -0.56 2.56 -5.95
CA GLN A 46 -0.45 3.23 -4.68
C GLN A 46 0.72 4.18 -4.61
N VAL A 47 0.60 5.15 -3.72
CA VAL A 47 1.69 6.02 -3.29
C VAL A 47 1.61 6.21 -1.79
N LEU A 48 2.76 6.22 -1.13
CA LEU A 48 2.86 6.58 0.27
C LEU A 48 4.14 7.35 0.55
N GLY A 49 4.08 8.16 1.60
CA GLY A 49 5.23 8.84 2.17
C GLY A 49 5.20 8.74 3.68
N THR A 50 6.36 8.57 4.31
CA THR A 50 6.52 8.53 5.76
C THR A 50 7.65 9.42 6.23
N VAL A 51 7.45 9.98 7.43
CA VAL A 51 8.52 10.43 8.31
C VAL A 51 8.81 9.30 9.28
N ASP A 52 10.07 8.93 9.36
CA ASP A 52 10.57 7.80 10.15
C ASP A 52 11.33 8.33 11.36
N TYR A 53 11.19 7.68 12.51
CA TYR A 53 11.93 8.02 13.73
C TYR A 53 12.45 6.77 14.43
N THR A 54 13.76 6.69 14.59
CA THR A 54 14.44 5.62 15.33
C THR A 54 14.34 5.90 16.82
N LEU A 55 13.36 5.28 17.48
CA LEU A 55 13.13 5.42 18.92
C LEU A 55 14.24 4.73 19.72
N SER A 56 14.72 3.58 19.25
CA SER A 56 15.82 2.82 19.85
C SER A 56 16.49 1.95 18.78
N PRO A 57 17.65 1.31 19.06
CA PRO A 57 18.32 0.45 18.07
C PRO A 57 17.43 -0.68 17.49
N SER A 58 16.37 -1.05 18.21
CA SER A 58 15.43 -2.11 17.87
C SER A 58 14.07 -1.61 17.39
N TRP A 59 13.72 -0.32 17.57
CA TRP A 59 12.40 0.22 17.22
C TRP A 59 12.50 1.44 16.30
N ASN A 60 11.83 1.35 15.16
CA ASN A 60 11.61 2.48 14.26
C ASN A 60 10.11 2.74 14.12
N LEU A 61 9.70 4.00 14.24
CA LEU A 61 8.31 4.44 14.11
C LEU A 61 8.14 5.17 12.79
N HIS A 62 7.00 4.98 12.15
CA HIS A 62 6.66 5.59 10.86
C HIS A 62 5.32 6.30 10.98
N LEU A 63 5.30 7.59 10.66
CA LEU A 63 4.07 8.36 10.48
C LEU A 63 3.98 8.76 9.01
N GLY A 64 2.87 8.41 8.36
CA GLY A 64 2.76 8.64 6.93
C GLY A 64 1.36 8.88 6.43
N TYR A 65 1.28 9.07 5.13
CA TYR A 65 0.05 9.14 4.37
C TYR A 65 0.14 8.17 3.21
N ARG A 66 -0.94 7.43 2.95
CA ARG A 66 -1.05 6.49 1.83
C ARG A 66 -2.27 6.84 0.99
N SER A 67 -2.13 6.72 -0.32
CA SER A 67 -3.23 6.68 -1.28
C SER A 67 -3.10 5.38 -2.07
N LEU A 68 -4.16 4.58 -2.06
CA LEU A 68 -4.26 3.30 -2.73
C LEU A 68 -5.54 3.31 -3.56
N ASN A 69 -5.43 2.97 -4.83
CA ASN A 69 -6.59 2.85 -5.70
C ASN A 69 -6.50 1.58 -6.50
N PHE A 70 -7.57 0.81 -6.50
CA PHE A 70 -7.68 -0.37 -7.34
C PHE A 70 -9.11 -0.52 -7.87
N SER A 71 -9.22 -1.06 -9.08
CA SER A 71 -10.49 -1.31 -9.75
C SER A 71 -10.55 -2.74 -10.29
N ILE A 72 -11.67 -3.41 -10.04
CA ILE A 72 -11.91 -4.79 -10.46
C ILE A 72 -13.21 -4.80 -11.26
N THR A 73 -13.15 -5.23 -12.51
CA THR A 73 -14.35 -5.45 -13.32
C THR A 73 -14.89 -6.85 -13.00
N GLY A 74 -16.13 -6.91 -12.52
CA GLY A 74 -16.83 -8.19 -12.38
C GLY A 74 -17.21 -8.75 -13.75
N SER A 75 -17.02 -10.05 -13.96
CA SER A 75 -17.58 -10.77 -15.12
C SER A 75 -19.11 -10.85 -15.04
N GLU A 76 -19.80 -10.95 -16.19
CA GLU A 76 -21.26 -10.89 -16.36
C GLU A 76 -22.09 -11.26 -15.11
N GLY A 77 -22.70 -10.25 -14.49
CA GLY A 77 -23.56 -10.39 -13.31
C GLY A 77 -22.87 -10.13 -11.95
N SER A 78 -21.56 -9.93 -11.93
CA SER A 78 -20.78 -9.57 -10.74
C SER A 78 -20.57 -8.05 -10.62
N PHE A 79 -20.73 -7.50 -9.41
CA PHE A 79 -20.51 -6.09 -9.13
C PHE A 79 -19.00 -5.77 -9.20
N GLY A 80 -18.61 -4.83 -10.07
CA GLY A 80 -17.25 -4.32 -10.08
C GLY A 80 -16.97 -3.47 -8.84
N PHE A 81 -15.73 -3.50 -8.35
CA PHE A 81 -15.30 -2.71 -7.20
C PHE A 81 -14.34 -1.62 -7.67
N ASP A 82 -14.65 -0.37 -7.36
CA ASP A 82 -13.71 0.75 -7.43
C ASP A 82 -13.50 1.25 -6.01
N VAL A 83 -12.25 1.16 -5.56
CA VAL A 83 -11.88 1.50 -4.19
C VAL A 83 -10.74 2.51 -4.25
N HIS A 84 -10.94 3.64 -3.58
CA HIS A 84 -9.91 4.64 -3.36
C HIS A 84 -9.75 4.89 -1.86
N LEU A 85 -8.69 4.35 -1.28
CA LEU A 85 -8.35 4.49 0.12
C LEU A 85 -7.23 5.51 0.27
N ARG A 86 -7.49 6.57 1.03
CA ARG A 86 -6.49 7.59 1.34
C ARG A 86 -6.58 8.02 2.78
N GLY A 87 -5.45 8.18 3.44
CA GLY A 87 -5.44 8.61 4.83
C GLY A 87 -4.08 8.52 5.50
N PRO A 88 -3.99 9.12 6.70
CA PRO A 88 -2.82 8.97 7.54
C PRO A 88 -2.73 7.56 8.12
N PHE A 89 -1.52 7.09 8.39
CA PHE A 89 -1.26 5.85 9.10
C PHE A 89 -0.07 5.99 10.03
N LEU A 90 -0.01 5.11 11.03
CA LEU A 90 1.10 4.95 11.93
C LEU A 90 1.56 3.49 11.89
N ALA A 91 2.87 3.26 11.81
CA ALA A 91 3.46 1.93 11.83
C ALA A 91 4.70 1.88 12.73
N GLY A 92 5.07 0.67 13.16
CA GLY A 92 6.29 0.41 13.91
C GLY A 92 7.02 -0.80 13.34
N THR A 93 8.32 -0.65 13.09
CA THR A 93 9.21 -1.73 12.67
C THR A 93 10.10 -2.14 13.84
N PHE A 94 10.08 -3.43 14.17
CA PHE A 94 10.97 -4.02 15.17
C PHE A 94 12.10 -4.79 14.51
N ARG A 95 13.33 -4.58 14.97
CA ARG A 95 14.53 -5.28 14.50
C ARG A 95 15.21 -6.01 15.67
N PHE A 96 15.35 -7.33 15.51
CA PHE A 96 16.03 -8.25 16.43
C PHE A 96 17.54 -8.28 16.21
#